data_AF-A0A9X3BA26-F1
#
_entry.id   AF-A0A9X3BA26-F1
#
_cell.length_a   1.000
_cell.length_b   1.000
_cell.length_c   1.000
_cell.angle_alpha   90.00
_cell.angle_beta   90.00
_cell.angle_gamma   90.00
#
_symmetry.space_group_name_H-M   'P 1'
#
loop_
_entity.id
_entity.type
_entity.pdbx_description
1 polymer ?
#
loop_
_entity_poly.entity_id
_entity_poly.type
_entity_poly.pdbx_seq_one_letter_code
_entity_poly.pdbx_strand_id
1 'polypeptide(L)'
;MERIVTNVTAEQAITMLGPGDILVDCTGCKSLIRDHLATGPESGNKDANTFNIQLEYAIVVTFVYGQQYQCNEHCKYYKNEQNLHYKFIPAVDRTFYDGNLTFVSGIVNITPEDFETMPATFDGQWLRINFPQVAGSMDNFIDKIKQETHGEIIGDLDIVRIPLNLYRARNATNRNWLAAEGNDHPFTTSPVFVVGDSALGSPYFQSISLGLESAMHLAALIGQRNLQLADMLNRYELYMYKQWLRVYMRSKMIKHNKDLLETIDEPLRLLELLHIY
;
A
#
# COMPACT_ATOMS: atom_id res chain seq x y z
N MET A 1 -4.10 4.37 -28.63
CA MET A 1 -3.81 4.60 -27.20
C MET A 1 -2.73 5.66 -27.14
N GLU A 2 -3.08 6.86 -26.70
CA GLU A 2 -2.13 7.97 -26.52
C GLU A 2 -1.72 8.01 -25.04
N ARG A 3 -0.42 8.02 -24.76
CA ARG A 3 0.10 8.09 -23.39
C ARG A 3 0.54 9.52 -23.10
N ILE A 4 -0.08 10.12 -22.09
CA ILE A 4 0.28 11.46 -21.60
C ILE A 4 1.24 11.31 -20.42
N VAL A 5 2.43 11.92 -20.52
CA VAL A 5 3.45 11.93 -19.46
C VAL A 5 3.76 13.39 -19.10
N THR A 6 2.80 14.05 -18.46
CA THR A 6 2.93 15.42 -17.95
C THR A 6 2.10 15.58 -16.67
N ASN A 7 2.25 16.71 -15.98
CA ASN A 7 1.38 17.05 -14.86
C ASN A 7 0.00 17.45 -15.40
N VAL A 8 -1.02 16.68 -15.06
CA VAL A 8 -2.41 16.86 -15.50
C VAL A 8 -3.31 16.86 -14.27
N THR A 9 -4.23 17.84 -14.16
CA THR A 9 -5.28 17.83 -13.14
C THR A 9 -6.45 16.94 -13.53
N ALA A 10 -7.33 16.59 -12.59
CA ALA A 10 -8.52 15.81 -12.90
C ALA A 10 -9.40 16.50 -13.95
N GLU A 11 -9.61 17.81 -13.83
CA GLU A 11 -10.42 18.60 -14.76
C GLU A 11 -9.81 18.64 -16.17
N GLN A 12 -8.49 18.79 -16.24
CA GLN A 12 -7.77 18.75 -17.51
C GLN A 12 -7.92 17.38 -18.18
N ALA A 13 -7.73 16.29 -17.43
CA ALA A 13 -7.87 14.93 -17.95
C ALA A 13 -9.29 14.65 -18.45
N ILE A 14 -10.30 15.13 -17.73
CA ILE A 14 -11.72 15.01 -18.13
C ILE A 14 -12.00 15.83 -19.40
N THR A 15 -11.47 17.04 -19.50
CA THR A 15 -11.68 17.93 -20.66
C THR A 15 -11.02 17.41 -21.94
N MET A 16 -9.99 16.57 -21.81
CA MET A 16 -9.32 15.94 -22.96
C MET A 16 -10.14 14.84 -23.64
N LEU A 17 -11.25 14.39 -23.03
CA LEU A 17 -12.05 13.28 -23.56
C LEU A 17 -13.10 13.76 -24.57
N GLY A 18 -13.10 13.16 -25.75
CA GLY A 18 -14.19 13.24 -26.72
C GLY A 18 -15.28 12.18 -26.49
N PRO A 19 -16.42 12.29 -27.18
CA PRO A 19 -17.47 11.27 -27.15
C PRO A 19 -16.95 9.89 -27.58
N GLY A 20 -17.08 8.89 -26.71
CA GLY A 20 -16.65 7.52 -26.97
C GLY A 20 -15.22 7.20 -26.53
N ASP A 21 -14.47 8.18 -26.03
CA ASP A 21 -13.14 7.96 -25.47
C ASP A 21 -13.20 7.26 -24.10
N ILE A 22 -12.11 6.57 -23.75
CA ILE A 22 -11.92 5.94 -22.44
C ILE A 22 -10.67 6.53 -21.80
N LEU A 23 -10.84 7.16 -20.64
CA LEU A 23 -9.73 7.57 -19.78
C LEU A 23 -9.32 6.42 -18.87
N VAL A 24 -8.03 6.07 -18.89
CA VAL A 24 -7.46 5.10 -17.94
C VAL A 24 -6.45 5.83 -17.05
N ASP A 25 -6.88 6.15 -15.84
CA ASP A 25 -6.02 6.74 -14.82
C ASP A 25 -5.02 5.68 -14.28
N CYS A 26 -3.74 5.86 -14.62
CA CYS A 26 -2.65 4.97 -14.22
C CYS A 26 -1.86 5.49 -13.00
N THR A 27 -2.39 6.44 -12.23
CA THR A 27 -1.70 7.03 -11.06
C THR A 27 -1.85 6.22 -9.76
N GLY A 28 -2.55 5.09 -9.81
CA GLY A 28 -2.59 4.10 -8.71
C GLY A 28 -3.19 4.65 -7.42
N CYS A 29 -2.46 4.54 -6.31
CA CYS A 29 -2.90 5.04 -5.00
C CYS A 29 -3.12 6.56 -4.96
N LYS A 30 -2.62 7.30 -5.95
CA LYS A 30 -2.79 8.75 -6.14
C LYS A 30 -3.77 9.09 -7.28
N SER A 31 -4.76 8.22 -7.51
CA SER A 31 -5.78 8.39 -8.54
C SER A 31 -6.29 9.84 -8.62
N LEU A 32 -6.19 10.43 -9.80
CA LEU A 32 -6.65 11.79 -10.10
C LEU A 32 -8.17 11.89 -9.99
N ILE A 33 -8.89 10.82 -10.32
CA ILE A 33 -10.36 10.82 -10.40
C ILE A 33 -11.05 10.33 -9.13
N ARG A 34 -10.34 9.60 -8.25
CA ARG A 34 -10.96 8.93 -7.10
C ARG A 34 -11.71 9.88 -6.18
N ASP A 35 -11.08 10.98 -5.78
CA ASP A 35 -11.67 11.88 -4.77
C ASP A 35 -12.82 12.73 -5.33
N HIS A 36 -12.91 12.85 -6.66
CA HIS A 36 -14.05 13.45 -7.34
C HIS A 36 -15.29 12.54 -7.39
N LEU A 37 -15.17 11.25 -7.03
CA LEU A 37 -16.34 10.36 -6.90
C LEU A 37 -17.14 10.62 -5.61
N ALA A 38 -16.57 11.34 -4.64
CA ALA A 38 -17.34 11.80 -3.48
C ALA A 38 -18.30 12.93 -3.92
N THR A 39 -19.55 12.83 -3.50
CA THR A 39 -20.56 13.88 -3.69
C THR A 39 -20.62 14.78 -2.46
N GLY A 40 -20.80 16.10 -2.67
CA GLY A 40 -20.97 17.07 -1.60
C GLY A 40 -19.87 18.13 -1.56
N PRO A 41 -19.82 18.96 -0.49
CA PRO A 41 -18.90 20.10 -0.39
C PRO A 41 -17.42 19.71 -0.40
N GLU A 42 -17.11 18.48 0.00
CA GLU A 42 -15.76 17.92 0.03
C GLU A 42 -15.34 17.28 -1.30
N SER A 43 -16.17 17.33 -2.35
CA SER A 43 -15.85 16.70 -3.62
C SER A 43 -14.54 17.22 -4.21
N GLY A 44 -13.66 16.31 -4.63
CA GLY A 44 -12.34 16.67 -5.17
C GLY A 44 -11.31 17.06 -4.10
N ASN A 45 -11.69 17.23 -2.84
CA ASN A 45 -10.72 17.41 -1.76
C ASN A 45 -9.91 16.13 -1.56
N LYS A 46 -8.64 16.30 -1.20
CA LYS A 46 -7.75 15.18 -0.91
C LYS A 46 -8.39 14.24 0.11
N ASP A 47 -8.41 12.95 -0.20
CA ASP A 47 -8.96 11.88 0.63
C ASP A 47 -10.49 11.95 0.86
N ALA A 48 -11.23 12.82 0.15
CA ALA A 48 -12.69 12.94 0.29
C ALA A 48 -13.43 11.64 -0.02
N ASN A 49 -12.92 10.86 -0.98
CA ASN A 49 -13.46 9.55 -1.29
C ASN A 49 -12.62 8.42 -0.69
N THR A 50 -11.70 8.71 0.22
CA THR A 50 -10.80 7.70 0.81
C THR A 50 -11.17 7.42 2.26
N PHE A 51 -11.19 6.14 2.62
CA PHE A 51 -11.32 5.67 3.99
C PHE A 51 -10.07 4.89 4.36
N ASN A 52 -9.33 5.40 5.34
CA ASN A 52 -8.07 4.83 5.80
C ASN A 52 -8.23 4.18 7.18
N ILE A 53 -7.59 3.02 7.35
CA ILE A 53 -7.37 2.38 8.64
C ILE A 53 -5.85 2.23 8.81
N GLN A 54 -5.30 2.95 9.78
CA GLN A 54 -3.91 2.78 10.18
C GLN A 54 -3.74 1.40 10.82
N LEU A 55 -2.84 0.58 10.27
CA LEU A 55 -2.53 -0.73 10.83
C LEU A 55 -1.21 -0.73 11.60
N GLU A 56 -0.16 -0.16 11.01
CA GLU A 56 1.18 -0.11 11.61
C GLU A 56 1.94 1.15 11.15
N TYR A 57 2.96 1.55 11.89
CA TYR A 57 3.94 2.52 11.44
C TYR A 57 5.24 1.80 11.10
N ALA A 58 5.90 2.22 10.03
CA ALA A 58 7.15 1.60 9.62
C ALA A 58 8.11 2.63 9.02
N ILE A 59 9.40 2.28 9.04
CA ILE A 59 10.39 2.89 8.16
C ILE A 59 10.73 1.89 7.06
N VAL A 60 10.76 2.36 5.83
CA VAL A 60 11.33 1.63 4.69
C VAL A 60 12.79 2.02 4.61
N VAL A 61 13.66 1.02 4.61
CA VAL A 61 15.10 1.19 4.51
C VAL A 61 15.56 0.57 3.20
N THR A 62 16.33 1.31 2.41
CA THR A 62 16.94 0.83 1.18
C THR A 62 18.45 1.09 1.18
N PHE A 63 19.23 0.10 0.76
CA PHE A 63 20.68 0.23 0.58
C PHE A 63 21.19 -0.67 -0.55
N VAL A 64 22.39 -0.36 -1.04
CA VAL A 64 23.07 -1.12 -2.09
C VAL A 64 24.16 -2.00 -1.47
N TYR A 65 24.08 -3.30 -1.74
CA TYR A 65 25.04 -4.29 -1.27
C TYR A 65 25.92 -4.78 -2.42
N GLY A 66 27.23 -4.86 -2.18
CA GLY A 66 28.26 -5.14 -3.18
C GLY A 66 28.40 -6.59 -3.62
N GLN A 67 27.49 -7.46 -3.19
CA GLN A 67 27.46 -8.87 -3.56
C GLN A 67 26.02 -9.31 -3.84
N GLN A 68 25.87 -10.41 -4.57
CA GLN A 68 24.58 -11.05 -4.72
C GLN A 68 24.12 -11.61 -3.38
N TYR A 69 22.92 -11.21 -2.98
CA TYR A 69 22.30 -11.65 -1.75
C TYR A 69 20.84 -12.01 -1.99
N GLN A 70 20.39 -13.11 -1.39
CA GLN A 70 19.00 -13.53 -1.38
C GLN A 70 18.62 -13.95 0.03
N CYS A 71 17.50 -13.44 0.52
CA CYS A 71 16.95 -13.80 1.82
C CYS A 71 15.60 -14.48 1.62
N ASN A 72 15.49 -15.73 2.05
CA ASN A 72 14.22 -16.45 2.13
C ASN A 72 13.52 -16.19 3.49
N GLU A 73 12.34 -16.77 3.72
CA GLU A 73 11.63 -16.62 4.98
C GLU A 73 12.45 -17.07 6.20
N HIS A 74 13.26 -18.13 6.09
CA HIS A 74 14.12 -18.58 7.20
C HIS A 74 15.15 -17.51 7.59
N CYS A 75 15.83 -16.97 6.59
CA CYS A 75 16.82 -15.90 6.74
C CYS A 75 16.25 -14.67 7.46
N LYS A 76 15.02 -14.25 7.12
CA LYS A 76 14.32 -13.12 7.75
C LYS A 76 14.19 -13.27 9.27
N TYR A 77 13.88 -14.47 9.77
CA TYR A 77 13.75 -14.71 11.21
C TYR A 77 15.11 -14.89 11.89
N TYR A 78 15.97 -15.76 11.34
CA TYR A 78 17.27 -16.08 11.93
C TYR A 78 18.17 -14.85 12.09
N LYS A 79 18.15 -13.94 11.12
CA LYS A 79 19.01 -12.75 11.18
C LYS A 79 18.57 -11.72 12.21
N ASN A 80 17.32 -11.79 12.65
CA ASN A 80 16.76 -10.89 13.67
C ASN A 80 16.70 -11.50 15.08
N GLU A 81 17.18 -12.72 15.30
CA GLU A 81 17.06 -13.42 16.59
C GLU A 81 17.57 -12.62 17.80
N GLN A 82 18.65 -11.85 17.63
CA GLN A 82 19.25 -11.03 18.69
C GLN A 82 18.59 -9.66 18.87
N ASN A 83 17.65 -9.30 18.00
CA ASN A 83 16.98 -8.02 18.02
C ASN A 83 15.72 -8.10 18.90
N LEU A 84 15.82 -7.58 20.12
CA LEU A 84 14.75 -7.67 21.13
C LEU A 84 13.61 -6.66 20.91
N HIS A 85 13.91 -5.47 20.39
CA HIS A 85 12.94 -4.36 20.35
C HIS A 85 12.37 -4.07 18.95
N TYR A 86 13.24 -4.03 17.94
CA TYR A 86 12.86 -3.74 16.55
C TYR A 86 13.41 -4.82 15.64
N LYS A 87 12.68 -5.20 14.60
CA LYS A 87 13.13 -6.24 13.66
C LYS A 87 13.14 -5.70 12.24
N PHE A 88 14.28 -5.83 11.57
CA PHE A 88 14.40 -5.48 10.16
C PHE A 88 13.91 -6.63 9.29
N ILE A 89 12.84 -6.39 8.55
CA ILE A 89 12.21 -7.38 7.68
C ILE A 89 12.63 -7.08 6.24
N PRO A 90 13.62 -7.80 5.67
CA PRO A 90 14.01 -7.61 4.28
C PRO A 90 12.92 -8.10 3.33
N ALA A 91 12.88 -7.55 2.12
CA ALA A 91 12.09 -8.08 1.03
C ALA A 91 12.60 -9.49 0.67
N VAL A 92 11.74 -10.49 0.88
CA VAL A 92 12.02 -11.90 0.58
C VAL A 92 11.79 -12.17 -0.90
N ASP A 93 12.77 -12.83 -1.56
CA ASP A 93 12.71 -13.24 -2.97
C ASP A 93 12.35 -12.13 -3.97
N ARG A 94 12.58 -10.86 -3.58
CA ARG A 94 12.32 -9.65 -4.37
C ARG A 94 13.51 -8.70 -4.40
N THR A 95 14.71 -9.27 -4.31
CA THR A 95 15.98 -8.55 -4.46
C THR A 95 16.21 -8.22 -5.94
N PHE A 96 16.35 -6.94 -6.24
CA PHE A 96 16.74 -6.48 -7.57
C PHE A 96 18.26 -6.54 -7.70
N TYR A 97 18.73 -7.05 -8.84
CA TYR A 97 20.16 -7.21 -9.12
C TYR A 97 20.58 -6.31 -10.27
N ASP A 98 21.70 -5.60 -10.11
CA ASP A 98 22.42 -4.95 -11.20
C ASP A 98 23.84 -5.55 -11.27
N GLY A 99 24.01 -6.55 -12.14
CA GLY A 99 25.20 -7.39 -12.16
C GLY A 99 25.39 -8.15 -10.83
N ASN A 100 26.44 -7.78 -10.09
CA ASN A 100 26.77 -8.36 -8.78
C ASN A 100 26.24 -7.52 -7.60
N LEU A 101 25.60 -6.38 -7.86
CA LEU A 101 25.01 -5.54 -6.83
C LEU A 101 23.62 -6.03 -6.48
N THR A 102 23.31 -6.03 -5.18
CA THR A 102 21.95 -6.29 -4.68
C THR A 102 21.37 -5.03 -4.09
N PHE A 103 20.20 -4.63 -4.59
CA PHE A 103 19.38 -3.60 -3.95
C PHE A 103 18.53 -4.27 -2.88
N VAL A 104 18.83 -3.96 -1.62
CA VAL A 104 18.11 -4.50 -0.48
C VAL A 104 17.15 -3.43 0.02
N SER A 105 15.86 -3.76 0.00
CA SER A 105 14.82 -2.98 0.68
C SER A 105 14.20 -3.82 1.77
N GLY A 106 13.85 -3.18 2.89
CA GLY A 106 13.12 -3.83 3.97
C GLY A 106 12.40 -2.82 4.83
N ILE A 107 11.64 -3.32 5.80
CA ILE A 107 10.87 -2.49 6.72
C ILE A 107 11.28 -2.75 8.16
N VAL A 108 11.24 -1.72 8.99
CA VAL A 108 11.23 -1.85 10.44
C VAL A 108 9.92 -1.26 10.94
N ASN A 109 9.13 -2.07 11.63
CA ASN A 109 7.96 -1.57 12.34
C ASN A 109 8.39 -0.68 13.50
N ILE A 110 7.77 0.48 13.64
CA ILE A 110 8.06 1.43 14.71
C ILE A 110 6.80 1.80 15.49
N THR A 111 6.97 2.38 16.67
CA THR A 111 5.86 2.84 17.50
C THR A 111 5.25 4.12 16.89
N PRO A 112 3.99 4.45 17.24
CA PRO A 112 3.39 5.73 16.88
C PRO A 112 4.23 6.93 17.38
N GLU A 113 4.78 6.83 18.58
CA GLU A 113 5.57 7.90 19.21
C GLU A 113 6.88 8.14 18.44
N ASP A 114 7.56 7.07 18.04
CA ASP A 114 8.75 7.15 17.19
C ASP A 114 8.40 7.73 15.81
N PHE A 115 7.28 7.31 15.23
CA PHE A 115 6.86 7.76 13.91
C PHE A 115 6.64 9.28 13.85
N GLU A 116 6.04 9.88 14.88
CA GLU A 116 5.76 11.32 14.94
C GLU A 116 7.03 12.17 15.15
N THR A 117 8.06 11.60 15.76
CA THR A 117 9.33 12.29 16.04
C THR A 117 10.34 12.16 14.91
N MET A 118 10.16 11.20 14.00
CA MET A 118 11.00 11.00 12.83
C MET A 118 10.66 11.96 11.66
N PRO A 119 11.67 12.50 10.95
CA PRO A 119 11.46 13.19 9.68
C PRO A 119 10.79 12.30 8.63
N ALA A 120 10.18 12.91 7.60
CA ALA A 120 9.57 12.15 6.50
C ALA A 120 10.59 11.26 5.76
N THR A 121 11.80 11.78 5.57
CA THR A 121 12.93 11.14 4.91
C THR A 121 14.21 11.48 5.67
N PHE A 122 15.11 10.52 5.85
CA PHE A 122 16.37 10.69 6.57
C PHE A 122 17.35 9.57 6.20
N ASP A 123 18.61 9.70 6.64
CA ASP A 123 19.66 8.72 6.37
C ASP A 123 19.97 7.82 7.58
N GLY A 124 20.82 6.82 7.34
CA GLY A 124 21.27 5.90 8.39
C GLY A 124 22.11 6.54 9.49
N GLN A 125 22.79 7.68 9.25
CA GLN A 125 23.56 8.35 10.29
C GLN A 125 22.62 9.03 11.29
N TRP A 126 21.61 9.74 10.78
CA TRP A 126 20.57 10.34 11.60
C TRP A 126 19.85 9.29 12.44
N LEU A 127 19.50 8.14 11.85
CA LEU A 127 18.82 7.06 12.57
C LEU A 127 19.68 6.51 13.72
N ARG A 128 20.98 6.29 13.50
CA ARG A 128 21.90 5.78 14.54
C ARG A 128 22.06 6.76 15.71
N ILE A 129 22.02 8.06 15.45
CA ILE A 129 22.15 9.10 16.48
C ILE A 129 20.86 9.21 17.32
N ASN A 130 19.70 9.22 16.67
CA ASN A 130 18.43 9.55 17.33
C ASN A 130 17.66 8.31 17.81
N PHE A 131 17.77 7.18 17.10
CA PHE A 131 17.07 5.92 17.38
C PHE A 131 18.01 4.72 17.28
N PRO A 132 19.05 4.63 18.14
CA PRO A 132 20.09 3.61 18.05
C PRO A 132 19.55 2.17 18.13
N GLN A 133 18.44 1.94 18.84
CA GLN A 133 17.81 0.61 18.91
C GLN A 133 17.15 0.19 17.59
N VAL A 134 16.55 1.14 16.87
CA VAL A 134 15.97 0.90 15.54
C VAL A 134 17.10 0.63 14.54
N ALA A 135 18.15 1.46 14.56
CA ALA A 135 19.33 1.27 13.72
C ALA A 135 20.03 -0.07 14.00
N GLY A 136 20.14 -0.47 15.27
CA GLY A 136 20.74 -1.74 15.68
C GLY A 136 20.06 -2.94 15.03
N SER A 137 18.74 -2.91 14.82
CA SER A 137 18.03 -4.01 14.15
C SER A 137 18.52 -4.26 12.72
N MET A 138 18.80 -3.18 12.00
CA MET A 138 19.29 -3.16 10.63
C MET A 138 20.80 -3.44 10.58
N ASP A 139 21.59 -2.82 11.46
CA ASP A 139 23.03 -3.03 11.54
C ASP A 139 23.36 -4.49 11.85
N ASN A 140 22.64 -5.12 12.78
CA ASN A 140 22.81 -6.54 13.08
C ASN A 140 22.47 -7.45 11.88
N PHE A 141 21.46 -7.09 11.10
CA PHE A 141 21.14 -7.81 9.86
C PHE A 141 22.26 -7.65 8.83
N ILE A 142 22.74 -6.42 8.64
CA ILE A 142 23.85 -6.08 7.74
C ILE A 142 25.12 -6.85 8.13
N ASP A 143 25.43 -6.93 9.42
CA ASP A 143 26.63 -7.63 9.88
C ASP A 143 26.54 -9.14 9.63
N LYS A 144 25.36 -9.74 9.79
CA LYS A 144 25.15 -11.15 9.45
C LYS A 144 25.30 -11.41 7.94
N ILE A 145 24.78 -10.55 7.06
CA ILE A 145 24.98 -10.74 5.61
C ILE A 145 26.45 -10.56 5.22
N LYS A 146 27.18 -9.65 5.87
CA LYS A 146 28.63 -9.47 5.69
C LYS A 146 29.43 -10.68 6.15
N GLN A 147 29.06 -11.29 7.27
CA GLN A 147 29.71 -12.50 7.78
C GLN A 147 29.52 -13.69 6.82
N GLU A 148 28.36 -13.80 6.18
CA GLU A 148 28.03 -14.91 5.28
C GLU A 148 28.63 -14.76 3.87
N THR A 149 28.66 -13.54 3.33
CA THR A 149 28.98 -13.31 1.92
C THR A 149 30.25 -12.49 1.69
N HIS A 150 30.83 -11.93 2.76
CA HIS A 150 32.01 -11.05 2.72
C HIS A 150 31.87 -9.82 1.78
N GLY A 151 30.64 -9.42 1.46
CA GLY A 151 30.37 -8.18 0.74
C GLY A 151 30.32 -6.96 1.65
N GLU A 152 30.24 -5.77 1.04
CA GLU A 152 30.16 -4.49 1.74
C GLU A 152 28.96 -3.66 1.27
N ILE A 153 28.57 -2.66 2.05
CA ILE A 153 27.58 -1.67 1.61
C ILE A 153 28.29 -0.67 0.69
N ILE A 154 27.72 -0.44 -0.48
CA ILE A 154 28.29 0.46 -1.50
C ILE A 154 27.53 1.80 -1.54
N GLY A 155 26.27 1.83 -1.10
CA GLY A 155 25.44 3.04 -1.08
C GLY A 155 24.85 3.30 0.30
N ASP A 156 24.73 4.57 0.66
CA ASP A 156 24.11 4.99 1.91
C ASP A 156 22.65 4.50 2.03
N LEU A 157 22.19 4.46 3.27
CA LEU A 157 20.85 4.07 3.64
C LEU A 157 19.88 5.21 3.37
N ASP A 158 18.97 5.02 2.42
CA ASP A 158 17.82 5.90 2.23
C ASP A 158 16.64 5.36 3.05
N ILE A 159 16.10 6.21 3.92
CA ILE A 159 15.08 5.83 4.89
C ILE A 159 13.88 6.76 4.77
N VAL A 160 12.71 6.15 4.56
CA VAL A 160 11.43 6.86 4.43
C VAL A 160 10.48 6.31 5.49
N ARG A 161 9.92 7.18 6.33
CA ARG A 161 8.83 6.76 7.23
C ARG A 161 7.53 6.67 6.46
N ILE A 162 6.78 5.59 6.68
CA ILE A 162 5.49 5.37 6.03
C ILE A 162 4.43 4.89 7.03
N PRO A 163 3.19 5.38 6.91
CA PRO A 163 2.06 4.71 7.53
C PRO A 163 1.68 3.48 6.69
N LEU A 164 1.58 2.31 7.33
CA LEU A 164 1.03 1.11 6.70
C LEU A 164 -0.49 1.13 6.81
N ASN A 165 -1.10 1.80 5.84
CA ASN A 165 -2.54 1.99 5.76
C ASN A 165 -3.22 0.89 4.95
N LEU A 166 -4.28 0.34 5.54
CA LEU A 166 -5.32 -0.36 4.81
C LEU A 166 -6.38 0.67 4.41
N TYR A 167 -6.64 0.83 3.11
CA TYR A 167 -7.54 1.85 2.63
C TYR A 167 -8.50 1.36 1.56
N ARG A 168 -9.63 2.06 1.44
CA ARG A 168 -10.56 1.89 0.31
C ARG A 168 -11.14 3.21 -0.15
N ALA A 169 -11.59 3.23 -1.40
CA ALA A 169 -12.53 4.22 -1.89
C ALA A 169 -13.89 4.03 -1.18
N ARG A 170 -14.54 5.12 -0.78
CA ARG A 170 -15.90 5.10 -0.25
C ARG A 170 -16.89 4.77 -1.36
N ASN A 171 -16.65 5.33 -2.54
CA ASN A 171 -17.35 5.07 -3.79
C ASN A 171 -16.34 4.55 -4.83
N ALA A 172 -16.54 3.33 -5.33
CA ALA A 172 -15.76 2.74 -6.42
C ALA A 172 -16.25 3.17 -7.81
N THR A 173 -17.41 3.83 -7.86
CA THR A 173 -18.06 4.32 -9.07
C THR A 173 -18.66 5.71 -8.87
N ASN A 174 -19.06 6.36 -9.95
CA ASN A 174 -19.81 7.62 -9.92
C ASN A 174 -21.34 7.43 -9.81
N ARG A 175 -21.83 6.29 -9.32
CA ARG A 175 -23.28 6.02 -9.25
C ARG A 175 -24.08 7.11 -8.51
N ASN A 176 -23.48 7.74 -7.49
CA ASN A 176 -24.14 8.79 -6.72
C ASN A 176 -24.25 10.09 -7.52
N TRP A 177 -23.30 10.37 -8.42
CA TRP A 177 -23.37 11.51 -9.34
C TRP A 177 -24.48 11.32 -10.38
N LEU A 178 -24.62 10.11 -10.92
CA LEU A 178 -25.69 9.79 -11.87
C LEU A 178 -27.09 9.84 -11.23
N ALA A 179 -27.18 9.64 -9.92
CA ALA A 179 -28.43 9.76 -9.16
C ALA A 179 -28.70 11.19 -8.66
N ALA A 180 -27.71 12.08 -8.67
CA ALA A 180 -27.84 13.44 -8.21
C ALA A 180 -28.37 14.34 -9.34
N GLU A 181 -29.61 14.82 -9.19
CA GLU A 181 -30.19 15.77 -10.14
C GLU A 181 -29.59 17.17 -9.98
N GLY A 182 -29.42 17.90 -11.09
CA GLY A 182 -29.18 19.35 -11.09
C GLY A 182 -27.74 19.82 -10.87
N ASN A 183 -26.73 19.01 -11.22
CA ASN A 183 -25.31 19.42 -11.12
C ASN A 183 -24.55 19.24 -12.45
N ASP A 184 -23.79 20.25 -12.87
CA ASP A 184 -23.00 20.26 -14.14
C ASP A 184 -21.68 19.47 -14.03
N HIS A 185 -21.56 18.57 -13.05
CA HIS A 185 -20.33 17.81 -12.85
C HIS A 185 -20.12 16.80 -14.00
N PRO A 186 -18.92 16.66 -14.59
CA PRO A 186 -18.70 15.74 -15.73
C PRO A 186 -19.11 14.28 -15.47
N PHE A 187 -19.08 13.87 -14.20
CA PHE A 187 -19.49 12.53 -13.77
C PHE A 187 -21.01 12.32 -13.69
N THR A 188 -21.84 13.30 -14.03
CA THR A 188 -23.29 13.09 -14.19
C THR A 188 -23.66 12.51 -15.54
N THR A 189 -22.74 12.50 -16.52
CA THR A 189 -23.01 12.05 -17.89
C THR A 189 -22.12 10.90 -18.34
N SER A 190 -20.95 10.72 -17.72
CA SER A 190 -19.96 9.71 -18.10
C SER A 190 -19.75 8.69 -16.98
N PRO A 191 -19.83 7.37 -17.24
CA PRO A 191 -19.60 6.37 -16.20
C PRO A 191 -18.11 6.28 -15.84
N VAL A 192 -17.83 6.18 -14.53
CA VAL A 192 -16.48 6.14 -13.98
C VAL A 192 -16.37 4.97 -13.01
N PHE A 193 -15.26 4.24 -13.10
CA PHE A 193 -14.91 3.12 -12.23
C PHE A 193 -13.47 3.29 -11.76
N VAL A 194 -13.21 3.08 -10.47
CA VAL A 194 -11.85 2.91 -9.93
C VAL A 194 -11.55 1.42 -9.71
N VAL A 195 -10.33 1.01 -10.05
CA VAL A 195 -9.88 -0.39 -10.10
C VAL A 195 -8.51 -0.53 -9.44
N GLY A 196 -8.28 -1.64 -8.73
CA GLY A 196 -7.00 -1.92 -8.05
C GLY A 196 -6.64 -0.86 -7.01
N ASP A 197 -5.38 -0.41 -7.02
CA ASP A 197 -4.81 0.53 -6.03
C ASP A 197 -5.54 1.88 -5.99
N SER A 198 -6.22 2.26 -7.06
CA SER A 198 -7.10 3.43 -7.05
C SER A 198 -8.31 3.23 -6.13
N ALA A 199 -8.84 2.01 -6.02
CA ALA A 199 -10.02 1.72 -5.22
C ALA A 199 -9.72 1.12 -3.84
N LEU A 200 -8.60 0.42 -3.69
CA LEU A 200 -8.34 -0.42 -2.52
C LEU A 200 -6.85 -0.72 -2.40
N GLY A 201 -6.29 -0.63 -1.19
CA GLY A 201 -4.92 -1.05 -0.93
C GLY A 201 -4.74 -1.57 0.49
N SER A 202 -3.77 -2.47 0.66
CA SER A 202 -3.45 -3.11 1.94
C SER A 202 -1.94 -3.35 2.03
N PRO A 203 -1.33 -3.20 3.23
CA PRO A 203 0.08 -3.48 3.43
C PRO A 203 0.42 -4.98 3.46
N TYR A 204 -0.58 -5.87 3.58
CA TYR A 204 -0.37 -7.32 3.72
C TYR A 204 -0.87 -8.16 2.55
N PHE A 205 -1.67 -7.58 1.64
CA PHE A 205 -2.21 -8.28 0.49
C PHE A 205 -1.40 -7.99 -0.77
N GLN A 206 -1.33 -8.98 -1.66
CA GLN A 206 -0.77 -8.76 -2.99
C GLN A 206 -1.75 -7.89 -3.81
N SER A 207 -1.50 -6.59 -3.85
CA SER A 207 -2.35 -5.62 -4.54
C SER A 207 -2.52 -5.90 -6.03
N ILE A 208 -1.54 -6.56 -6.67
CA ILE A 208 -1.60 -6.97 -8.09
C ILE A 208 -2.76 -7.95 -8.33
N SER A 209 -2.85 -9.02 -7.55
CA SER A 209 -3.89 -10.05 -7.70
C SER A 209 -5.28 -9.46 -7.48
N LEU A 210 -5.41 -8.58 -6.49
CA LEU A 210 -6.63 -7.86 -6.21
C LEU A 210 -7.04 -6.93 -7.36
N GLY A 211 -6.09 -6.17 -7.92
CA GLY A 211 -6.33 -5.32 -9.07
C GLY A 211 -6.76 -6.11 -10.31
N LEU A 212 -6.15 -7.27 -10.55
CA LEU A 212 -6.53 -8.18 -11.64
C LEU A 212 -7.94 -8.74 -11.43
N GLU A 213 -8.28 -9.21 -10.22
CA GLU A 213 -9.63 -9.69 -9.90
C GLU A 213 -10.70 -8.60 -10.16
N SER A 214 -10.45 -7.37 -9.70
CA SER A 214 -11.34 -6.23 -9.94
C SER A 214 -11.47 -5.90 -11.43
N ALA A 215 -10.36 -5.88 -12.18
CA ALA A 215 -10.36 -5.61 -13.61
C ALA A 215 -11.12 -6.68 -14.40
N MET A 216 -10.91 -7.97 -14.08
CA MET A 216 -11.63 -9.08 -14.71
C MET A 216 -13.13 -9.03 -14.41
N HIS A 217 -13.50 -8.68 -13.17
CA HIS A 217 -14.90 -8.52 -12.81
C HIS A 217 -15.57 -7.36 -13.57
N LEU A 218 -14.90 -6.21 -13.68
CA LEU A 218 -15.39 -5.09 -14.47
C LEU A 218 -15.53 -5.45 -15.95
N ALA A 219 -14.55 -6.12 -16.54
CA ALA A 219 -14.60 -6.58 -17.93
C ALA A 219 -15.79 -7.53 -18.17
N ALA A 220 -16.07 -8.43 -17.22
CA ALA A 220 -17.23 -9.33 -17.30
C ALA A 220 -18.58 -8.59 -17.21
N LEU A 221 -18.64 -7.47 -16.48
CA LEU A 221 -19.82 -6.61 -16.43
C LEU A 221 -19.98 -5.83 -17.74
N ILE A 222 -18.91 -5.23 -18.26
CA ILE A 222 -18.90 -4.51 -19.54
C ILE A 222 -19.29 -5.44 -20.70
N GLY A 223 -18.89 -6.72 -20.66
CA GLY A 223 -19.26 -7.72 -21.66
C GLY A 223 -20.77 -8.04 -21.74
N GLN A 224 -21.56 -7.68 -20.72
CA GLN A 224 -23.01 -7.92 -20.69
C GLN A 224 -23.75 -6.79 -21.42
N ARG A 225 -23.89 -6.92 -22.74
CA ARG A 225 -24.49 -5.88 -23.62
C ARG A 225 -25.89 -5.40 -23.24
N ASN A 226 -26.68 -6.24 -22.56
CA ASN A 226 -28.05 -5.92 -22.16
C ASN A 226 -28.16 -5.43 -20.70
N LEU A 227 -27.03 -5.29 -20.00
CA LEU A 227 -27.01 -4.81 -18.62
C LEU A 227 -27.17 -3.29 -18.61
N GLN A 228 -28.16 -2.80 -17.86
CA GLN A 228 -28.36 -1.37 -17.69
C GLN A 228 -27.16 -0.76 -16.94
N LEU A 229 -26.77 0.46 -17.29
CA LEU A 229 -25.61 1.12 -16.70
C LEU A 229 -25.73 1.25 -15.17
N ALA A 230 -26.91 1.59 -14.67
CA ALA A 230 -27.17 1.66 -13.23
C ALA A 230 -26.94 0.31 -12.53
N ASP A 231 -27.36 -0.80 -13.14
CA ASP A 231 -27.12 -2.14 -12.61
C ASP A 231 -25.64 -2.50 -12.64
N MET A 232 -24.92 -2.12 -13.71
CA MET A 232 -23.48 -2.33 -13.85
C MET A 232 -22.71 -1.65 -12.72
N LEU A 233 -22.98 -0.35 -12.50
CA LEU A 233 -22.34 0.45 -11.44
C LEU A 233 -22.65 -0.14 -10.06
N ASN A 234 -23.91 -0.47 -9.78
CA ASN A 234 -24.32 -1.06 -8.50
C ASN A 234 -23.67 -2.43 -8.24
N ARG A 235 -23.59 -3.30 -9.25
CA ARG A 235 -22.94 -4.61 -9.12
C ARG A 235 -21.45 -4.47 -8.85
N TYR A 236 -20.76 -3.59 -9.59
CA TYR A 236 -19.34 -3.35 -9.38
C TYR A 236 -19.07 -2.74 -8.00
N GLU A 237 -19.86 -1.76 -7.58
CA GLU A 237 -19.74 -1.13 -6.26
C GLU A 237 -19.89 -2.14 -5.12
N LEU A 238 -20.94 -2.98 -5.19
CA LEU A 238 -21.17 -4.03 -4.22
C LEU A 238 -20.04 -5.06 -4.20
N TYR A 239 -19.52 -5.43 -5.38
CA TYR A 239 -18.37 -6.31 -5.50
C TYR A 239 -17.16 -5.71 -4.80
N MET A 240 -16.80 -4.46 -5.10
CA MET A 240 -15.66 -3.77 -4.49
C MET A 240 -15.80 -3.65 -2.97
N TYR A 241 -17.01 -3.39 -2.46
CA TYR A 241 -17.26 -3.40 -1.02
C TYR A 241 -17.04 -4.77 -0.38
N LYS A 242 -17.50 -5.86 -1.02
CA LYS A 242 -17.26 -7.23 -0.55
C LYS A 242 -15.76 -7.58 -0.58
N GLN A 243 -15.05 -7.14 -1.63
CA GLN A 243 -13.60 -7.31 -1.73
C GLN A 243 -12.88 -6.58 -0.60
N TRP A 244 -13.29 -5.36 -0.30
CA TRP A 244 -12.78 -4.63 0.86
C TRP A 244 -12.99 -5.39 2.16
N LEU A 245 -14.20 -5.88 2.44
CA LEU A 245 -14.46 -6.63 3.67
C LEU A 245 -13.58 -7.88 3.78
N ARG A 246 -13.38 -8.60 2.67
CA ARG A 246 -12.46 -9.75 2.61
C ARG A 246 -11.02 -9.33 2.97
N VAL A 247 -10.52 -8.26 2.37
CA VAL A 247 -9.16 -7.76 2.61
C VAL A 247 -9.01 -7.22 4.02
N TYR A 248 -10.01 -6.50 4.54
CA TYR A 248 -10.05 -5.98 5.90
C TYR A 248 -9.95 -7.11 6.93
N MET A 249 -10.84 -8.10 6.85
CA MET A 249 -10.88 -9.22 7.80
C MET A 249 -9.55 -9.98 7.80
N ARG A 250 -9.01 -10.26 6.62
CA ARG A 250 -7.72 -10.96 6.53
C ARG A 250 -6.54 -10.11 7.00
N SER A 251 -6.54 -8.80 6.71
CA SER A 251 -5.48 -7.90 7.18
C SER A 251 -5.49 -7.79 8.71
N LYS A 252 -6.68 -7.71 9.33
CA LYS A 252 -6.83 -7.74 10.79
C LYS A 252 -6.37 -9.06 11.39
N MET A 253 -6.72 -10.20 10.77
CA MET A 253 -6.27 -11.52 11.21
C MET A 253 -4.75 -11.66 11.09
N ILE A 254 -4.14 -11.22 9.99
CA ILE A 254 -2.67 -11.26 9.80
C ILE A 254 -1.98 -10.40 10.86
N LYS A 255 -2.48 -9.17 11.09
CA LYS A 255 -1.94 -8.29 12.13
C LYS A 255 -2.06 -8.93 13.51
N HIS A 256 -3.23 -9.45 13.85
CA HIS A 256 -3.45 -10.15 15.13
C HIS A 256 -2.50 -11.34 15.31
N ASN A 257 -2.36 -12.19 14.31
CA ASN A 257 -1.44 -13.34 14.37
C ASN A 257 0.02 -12.91 14.50
N LYS A 258 0.41 -11.83 13.82
CA LYS A 258 1.74 -11.22 13.95
C LYS A 258 1.97 -10.73 15.38
N ASP A 259 1.00 -10.01 15.96
CA ASP A 259 1.08 -9.51 17.33
C ASP A 259 1.18 -10.65 18.35
N LEU A 260 0.41 -11.73 18.17
CA LEU A 260 0.53 -12.93 19.00
C LEU A 260 1.92 -13.56 18.92
N LEU A 261 2.44 -13.76 17.71
CA LEU A 261 3.76 -14.36 17.50
C LEU A 261 4.90 -13.51 18.07
N GLU A 262 4.77 -12.19 18.06
CA GLU A 262 5.74 -11.27 18.68
C GLU A 262 5.75 -11.35 20.21
N THR A 263 4.69 -11.92 20.84
CA THR A 263 4.54 -12.02 22.30
C THR A 263 4.66 -13.44 22.85
N ILE A 264 5.07 -14.41 22.03
CA ILE A 264 5.10 -15.82 22.43
C ILE A 264 6.04 -16.10 23.63
N ASP A 265 7.07 -15.27 23.79
CA ASP A 265 8.02 -15.33 24.90
C ASP A 265 7.55 -14.53 26.15
N GLU A 266 6.37 -13.89 26.09
CA GLU A 266 5.75 -13.08 27.15
C GLU A 266 4.36 -13.65 27.54
N PRO A 267 4.28 -14.71 28.38
CA PRO A 267 3.05 -15.47 28.61
C PRO A 267 1.83 -14.64 29.08
N LEU A 268 2.05 -13.62 29.92
CA LEU A 268 0.95 -12.77 30.41
C LEU A 268 0.39 -11.86 29.32
N ARG A 269 1.26 -11.31 28.47
CA ARG A 269 0.87 -10.47 27.35
C ARG A 269 0.19 -11.28 26.25
N LEU A 270 0.67 -12.50 26.02
CA LEU A 270 0.01 -13.46 25.14
C LEU A 270 -1.42 -13.77 25.63
N LEU A 271 -1.61 -13.98 26.93
CA LEU A 271 -2.94 -14.20 27.51
C LEU A 271 -3.86 -12.97 27.33
N GLU A 272 -3.37 -11.75 27.51
CA GLU A 272 -4.16 -10.53 27.27
C GLU A 272 -4.66 -10.44 25.83
N LEU A 273 -3.82 -10.81 24.85
CA LEU A 273 -4.18 -10.79 23.43
C LEU A 273 -5.14 -11.92 23.03
N LEU A 274 -5.08 -13.07 23.72
CA LEU A 274 -5.97 -14.22 23.48
C LEU A 274 -7.41 -13.99 23.98
N HIS A 275 -7.62 -13.15 25.01
CA HIS A 275 -8.95 -12.90 25.59
C HIS A 275 -9.83 -11.91 24.80
N ILE A 276 -9.34 -11.37 23.69
CA ILE A 276 -10.05 -10.35 22.88
C ILE A 276 -10.98 -11.00 21.82
N TYR A 277 -11.07 -12.34 21.76
CA TYR A 277 -12.01 -13.07 20.91
C TYR A 277 -12.99 -13.93 21.69
#